data_AF-A0A2Z7D9A9-F1
#
_entry.id   AF-A0A2Z7D9A9-F1
#
_cell.length_a   1.000
_cell.length_b   1.000
_cell.length_c   1.000
_cell.angle_alpha   90.00
_cell.angle_beta   90.00
_cell.angle_gamma   90.00
#
_symmetry.space_group_name_H-M   'P 1'
#
loop_
_entity.id
_entity.type
_entity.pdbx_description
1 polymer ?
#
loop_
_entity_poly.entity_id
_entity_poly.type
_entity_poly.pdbx_seq_one_letter_code
_entity_poly.pdbx_strand_id
1 'polypeptide(L)'
;MANHGGVVAAQIPTSFGHELRACLRCRLVKTYDQFRESGCENCPFFQMDDDHERVVDCTTPNFTGMISVIDPARSWAARWLRIGIKLL
;
A
#
# COMPACT_ATOMS: atom_id res chain seq x y z
N MET A 1 -18.48 19.18 8.87
CA MET A 1 -18.54 17.71 8.95
C MET A 1 -18.66 17.20 7.53
N ALA A 2 -17.54 17.07 6.81
CA ALA A 2 -17.56 16.58 5.43
C ALA A 2 -17.59 15.05 5.45
N ASN A 3 -18.67 14.50 4.91
CA ASN A 3 -18.89 13.07 4.71
C ASN A 3 -17.94 12.59 3.60
N HIS A 4 -16.71 12.22 3.97
CA HIS A 4 -15.81 11.47 3.09
C HIS A 4 -16.33 10.03 3.07
N GLY A 5 -17.06 9.64 2.01
CA GLY A 5 -17.31 8.23 1.72
C GLY A 5 -15.99 7.47 1.86
N GLY A 6 -15.94 6.58 2.87
CA GLY A 6 -14.74 6.25 3.62
C GLY A 6 -13.53 5.93 2.77
N VAL A 7 -12.56 6.85 2.74
CA VAL A 7 -11.22 6.52 2.27
C VAL A 7 -10.64 5.55 3.28
N VAL A 8 -10.52 4.27 2.90
CA VAL A 8 -9.86 3.27 3.73
C VAL A 8 -8.37 3.64 3.76
N ALA A 9 -7.90 4.12 4.91
CA ALA A 9 -6.48 4.33 5.12
C ALA A 9 -5.78 2.96 5.09
N ALA A 10 -4.66 2.88 4.38
CA ALA A 10 -3.85 1.66 4.38
C ALA A 10 -3.33 1.37 5.81
N GLN A 11 -3.25 0.10 6.16
CA GLN A 11 -2.69 -0.30 7.44
C GLN A 11 -1.20 0.07 7.55
N ILE A 12 -0.78 0.48 8.75
CA ILE A 12 0.63 0.71 9.09
C ILE A 12 1.35 -0.64 9.15
N PRO A 13 2.60 -0.76 8.66
CA PRO A 13 3.39 -1.96 8.87
C PRO A 13 3.45 -2.38 10.34
N THR A 14 3.15 -3.65 10.64
CA THR A 14 3.18 -4.17 12.02
C THR A 14 4.59 -4.32 12.57
N SER A 15 5.59 -4.35 11.69
CA SER A 15 7.01 -4.42 12.02
C SER A 15 7.84 -3.81 10.88
N PHE A 16 9.12 -3.52 11.13
CA PHE A 16 10.01 -2.79 10.22
C PHE A 16 11.29 -3.58 9.84
N GLY A 17 11.21 -4.90 9.86
CA GLY A 17 12.31 -5.79 9.51
C GLY A 17 12.31 -6.23 8.03
N HIS A 18 12.98 -7.36 7.78
CA HIS A 18 13.14 -7.94 6.43
C HIS A 18 11.85 -8.52 5.83
N GLU A 19 10.79 -8.63 6.63
CA GLU A 19 9.46 -9.06 6.22
C GLU A 19 8.67 -8.00 5.43
N LEU A 20 9.18 -6.77 5.36
CA LEU A 20 8.56 -5.70 4.59
C LEU A 20 8.62 -5.96 3.09
N ARG A 21 7.52 -5.64 2.42
CA ARG A 21 7.41 -5.73 0.97
C ARG A 21 6.73 -4.48 0.42
N ALA A 22 7.11 -4.07 -0.77
CA ALA A 22 6.47 -2.99 -1.50
C ALA A 22 5.60 -3.56 -2.63
N CYS A 23 4.34 -3.14 -2.72
CA CYS A 23 3.47 -3.47 -3.86
C CYS A 23 4.05 -2.91 -5.16
N LEU A 24 4.20 -3.75 -6.18
CA LEU A 24 4.80 -3.36 -7.47
C LEU A 24 3.95 -2.34 -8.24
N ARG A 25 2.64 -2.27 -7.98
CA ARG A 25 1.73 -1.31 -8.62
C ARG A 25 1.69 0.04 -7.92
N CYS A 26 1.36 0.05 -6.63
CA CYS A 26 1.05 1.28 -5.89
C CYS A 26 2.15 1.72 -4.92
N ARG A 27 3.16 0.89 -4.69
CA ARG A 27 4.29 1.13 -3.77
C ARG A 27 3.91 1.20 -2.29
N LEU A 28 2.70 0.79 -1.93
CA LEU A 28 2.33 0.60 -0.53
C LEU A 28 3.27 -0.43 0.10
N VAL A 29 3.76 -0.12 1.30
CA VAL A 29 4.64 -1.00 2.06
C VAL A 29 3.88 -1.56 3.26
N LYS A 30 3.86 -2.88 3.37
CA LYS A 30 3.28 -3.68 4.48
C LYS A 30 4.17 -4.90 4.70
N THR A 31 3.97 -5.63 5.80
CA THR A 31 4.62 -6.94 5.96
C THR A 31 4.03 -7.96 4.98
N TYR A 32 4.77 -9.05 4.71
CA TYR A 32 4.24 -10.18 3.94
C TYR A 32 2.90 -10.67 4.49
N ASP A 33 2.81 -10.88 5.81
CA ASP A 33 1.60 -11.38 6.47
C ASP A 33 0.43 -10.41 6.33
N GLN A 34 0.67 -9.09 6.41
CA GLN A 34 -0.40 -8.12 6.21
C GLN A 34 -0.94 -8.12 4.77
N PHE A 35 -0.08 -8.32 3.74
CA PHE A 35 -0.57 -8.51 2.37
C PHE A 35 -1.34 -9.82 2.21
N ARG A 36 -0.89 -10.88 2.88
CA ARG A 36 -1.55 -12.20 2.86
C ARG A 36 -2.92 -12.18 3.54
N GLU A 37 -3.08 -11.43 4.61
CA GLU A 37 -4.31 -11.40 5.42
C GLU A 37 -5.35 -10.40 4.91
N SER A 38 -4.91 -9.27 4.35
CA SER A 38 -5.81 -8.14 4.03
C SER A 38 -5.60 -7.56 2.64
N GLY A 39 -4.67 -8.12 1.86
CA GLY A 39 -4.34 -7.61 0.54
C GLY A 39 -3.75 -6.21 0.54
N CYS A 40 -3.84 -5.58 -0.64
CA CYS A 40 -3.42 -4.21 -0.89
C CYS A 40 -4.64 -3.31 -1.06
N GLU A 41 -4.82 -2.35 -0.15
CA GLU A 41 -5.97 -1.43 -0.11
C GLU A 41 -6.06 -0.56 -1.38
N ASN A 42 -4.93 -0.31 -2.04
CA ASN A 42 -4.87 0.44 -3.29
C ASN A 42 -5.03 -0.45 -4.55
N CYS A 43 -4.94 -1.77 -4.41
CA CYS A 43 -4.94 -2.72 -5.53
C CYS A 43 -5.77 -3.98 -5.21
N PRO A 44 -7.08 -3.84 -4.92
CA PRO A 44 -7.93 -4.97 -4.53
C PRO A 44 -8.05 -6.03 -5.66
N PHE A 45 -7.83 -5.66 -6.91
CA PHE A 45 -7.81 -6.58 -8.06
C PHE A 45 -6.65 -7.59 -8.03
N PHE A 46 -5.67 -7.42 -7.13
CA PHE A 46 -4.65 -8.44 -6.89
C PHE A 46 -5.12 -9.58 -5.98
N GLN A 47 -6.24 -9.45 -5.27
CA GLN A 47 -6.88 -10.54 -4.51
C GLN A 47 -5.91 -11.38 -3.67
N MET A 48 -4.92 -10.72 -3.03
CA MET A 48 -3.86 -11.42 -2.29
C MET A 48 -4.35 -12.03 -0.98
N ASP A 49 -5.52 -11.59 -0.50
CA ASP A 49 -6.25 -12.11 0.65
C ASP A 49 -6.93 -13.45 0.36
N ASP A 50 -7.26 -13.71 -0.91
CA ASP A 50 -7.85 -14.96 -1.41
C ASP A 50 -6.78 -15.90 -1.99
N ASP A 51 -5.86 -15.37 -2.81
CA ASP A 51 -4.77 -16.10 -3.43
C ASP A 51 -3.41 -15.62 -2.91
N HIS A 52 -2.88 -16.34 -1.92
CA HIS A 52 -1.68 -15.94 -1.16
C HIS A 52 -0.39 -16.06 -1.97
N GLU A 53 -0.37 -16.86 -3.05
CA GLU A 53 0.79 -16.96 -3.94
C GLU A 53 1.05 -15.62 -4.64
N ARG A 54 -0.02 -14.85 -4.91
CA ARG A 54 0.06 -13.53 -5.55
C ARG A 54 0.80 -12.49 -4.73
N VAL A 55 0.96 -12.68 -3.41
CA VAL A 55 1.75 -11.76 -2.58
C VAL A 55 3.18 -11.68 -3.12
N VAL A 56 3.79 -12.83 -3.45
CA VAL A 56 5.17 -12.86 -3.93
C VAL A 56 5.28 -12.27 -5.34
N ASP A 57 4.30 -12.54 -6.21
CA ASP A 57 4.31 -12.06 -7.60
C ASP A 57 4.02 -10.56 -7.74
N CYS A 58 3.21 -10.00 -6.83
CA CYS A 58 2.74 -8.62 -6.90
C CYS A 58 3.50 -7.66 -5.98
N THR A 59 4.46 -8.16 -5.19
CA THR A 59 5.25 -7.35 -4.24
C THR A 59 6.73 -7.74 -4.22
N THR A 60 7.59 -6.81 -3.83
CA THR A 60 9.05 -7.05 -3.76
C THR A 60 9.60 -6.71 -2.37
N PRO A 61 10.53 -7.51 -1.80
CA PRO A 61 11.28 -7.10 -0.62
C PRO A 61 12.39 -6.09 -0.97
N ASN A 62 12.74 -5.96 -2.25
CA ASN A 62 13.82 -5.10 -2.73
C ASN A 62 13.28 -3.70 -3.06
N PHE A 63 13.21 -2.84 -2.05
CA PHE A 63 12.88 -1.42 -2.20
C PHE A 63 13.84 -0.56 -1.36
N THR A 64 13.83 0.75 -1.58
CA THR A 64 14.69 1.69 -0.84
C THR A 64 13.89 2.90 -0.41
N GLY A 65 14.02 3.25 0.87
CA GLY A 65 13.31 4.36 1.48
C GLY A 65 11.83 4.05 1.75
N MET A 66 11.24 4.81 2.67
CA MET A 66 9.83 4.75 3.01
C MET A 66 9.35 6.16 3.30
N ILE A 67 8.08 6.45 2.96
CA ILE A 67 7.43 7.71 3.30
C ILE A 67 6.05 7.42 3.89
N SER A 68 5.76 8.04 5.03
CA SER A 68 4.42 8.06 5.61
C SER A 68 3.62 9.22 5.02
N VAL A 69 2.53 8.92 4.32
CA VAL A 69 1.66 9.93 3.71
C VAL A 69 0.33 9.98 4.45
N ILE A 70 0.09 11.08 5.17
CA ILE A 70 -1.13 11.29 5.96
C ILE A 70 -2.24 11.90 5.10
N ASP A 71 -1.90 12.91 4.29
CA ASP A 71 -2.84 13.57 3.37
C ASP A 71 -2.24 13.58 1.95
N PRO A 72 -2.53 12.53 1.13
CA PRO A 72 -2.00 12.42 -0.22
C PRO A 72 -2.46 13.56 -1.14
N ALA A 73 -3.64 14.14 -0.90
CA ALA A 73 -4.22 15.18 -1.76
C ALA A 73 -3.49 16.52 -1.61
N ARG A 74 -2.98 16.81 -0.41
CA ARG A 74 -2.27 18.07 -0.10
C ARG A 74 -0.74 17.93 -0.11
N SER A 75 -0.22 16.71 -0.24
CA SER A 75 1.23 16.46 -0.20
C SER A 75 1.91 16.68 -1.56
N TRP A 76 2.92 17.56 -1.59
CA TRP A 76 3.81 17.68 -2.75
C TRP A 76 4.59 16.39 -3.02
N ALA A 77 5.11 15.75 -1.97
CA ALA A 77 5.84 14.48 -2.11
C ALA A 77 4.94 13.38 -2.69
N ALA A 78 3.67 13.30 -2.26
CA ALA A 78 2.72 12.33 -2.80
C ALA A 78 2.42 12.58 -4.29
N ARG A 79 2.27 13.85 -4.69
CA ARG A 79 2.12 14.23 -6.11
C ARG A 79 3.37 13.87 -6.93
N TRP A 80 4.55 14.21 -6.41
CA TRP A 80 5.83 13.89 -7.06
C TRP A 80 6.00 12.39 -7.27
N LEU A 81 5.69 11.60 -6.24
CA LEU A 81 5.75 10.14 -6.27
C LEU A 81 4.54 9.51 -6.99
N ARG A 82 3.57 10.30 -7.47
CA ARG A 82 2.34 9.80 -8.12
C ARG A 82 1.56 8.78 -7.27
N ILE A 83 1.52 8.99 -5.95
CA ILE A 83 0.76 8.19 -4.96
C ILE A 83 -0.42 8.98 -4.37
N GLY A 84 -0.73 10.16 -4.93
CA GLY A 84 -1.95 10.91 -4.63
C GLY A 84 -3.18 10.19 -5.16
N ILE A 85 -4.20 10.01 -4.31
CA ILE A 85 -5.43 9.27 -4.60
C ILE A 85 -6.18 9.87 -5.81
N LYS A 86 -6.61 8.98 -6.72
CA LYS A 86 -7.36 9.15 -7.98
C LYS A 86 -6.56 9.59 -9.22
N LEU A 87 -5.94 8.59 -9.87
CA LEU A 87 -5.85 8.51 -11.34
C LEU A 87 -6.39 7.15 -11.80
N LEU A 88 -7.63 6.83 -11.41
CA LEU A 88 -8.63 6.07 -12.16
C LEU A 88 -10.00 6.55 -11.69
#